data_AF-A0A2P2JQY8-F1
#
_entry.id   AF-A0A2P2JQY8-F1
#
_cell.length_a   1.000
_cell.length_b   1.000
_cell.length_c   1.000
_cell.angle_alpha   90.00
_cell.angle_beta   90.00
_cell.angle_gamma   90.00
#
_symmetry.space_group_name_H-M   'P 1'
#
loop_
_entity.id
_entity.type
_entity.pdbx_description
1 polymer ?
#
loop_
_entity_poly.entity_id
_entity_poly.type
_entity_poly.pdbx_seq_one_letter_code
_entity_poly.pdbx_strand_id
1 'polypeptide(L)'
;MVNCGGINEESDSTDAMVYSKSVDGMWAKNSTIKALCKAFPGQVSWKRMPKSRGANYLALTGPLPDLSSWAAAVPKQLRANVSQWKLCDPSE
;
A
#
# COMPACT_ATOMS: atom_id res chain seq x y z
N MET A 1 -10.11 -4.84 5.95
CA MET A 1 -8.81 -4.11 5.93
C MET A 1 -7.94 -4.68 7.03
N VAL A 2 -6.66 -4.93 6.74
CA VAL A 2 -5.68 -5.49 7.67
C VAL A 2 -4.52 -4.51 7.80
N ASN A 3 -4.04 -4.25 9.02
CA ASN A 3 -2.76 -3.57 9.25
C ASN A 3 -1.63 -4.61 9.15
N CYS A 4 -0.67 -4.36 8.27
CA CYS A 4 0.41 -5.28 7.92
C CYS A 4 1.74 -4.91 8.58
N GLY A 5 1.76 -3.93 9.47
CA GLY A 5 2.97 -3.40 10.12
C GLY A 5 3.90 -2.66 9.14
N GLY A 6 5.09 -2.33 9.60
CA GLY A 6 6.17 -1.79 8.79
C GLY A 6 6.98 -2.87 8.07
N ILE A 7 8.04 -2.46 7.37
CA ILE A 7 9.14 -3.35 6.99
C ILE A 7 10.22 -3.23 8.07
N ASN A 8 10.90 -4.32 8.42
CA ASN A 8 12.09 -4.21 9.25
C ASN A 8 13.13 -3.45 8.44
N GLU A 9 13.38 -2.19 8.78
CA GLU A 9 14.47 -1.41 8.21
C GLU A 9 15.76 -1.96 8.81
N GLU A 10 16.30 -3.05 8.25
CA GLU A 10 17.73 -3.30 8.37
C GLU A 10 18.42 -2.07 7.81
N SER A 11 19.21 -1.43 8.66
CA SER A 11 19.84 -0.12 8.50
C SER A 11 20.42 0.06 7.10
N ASP A 12 19.70 0.74 6.22
CA ASP A 12 20.29 1.34 5.04
C ASP A 12 20.18 2.85 5.19
N SER A 13 21.20 3.37 5.86
CA SER A 13 21.52 4.78 5.95
C SER A 13 21.80 5.33 4.55
N THR A 14 20.77 5.73 3.82
CA THR A 14 20.92 6.74 2.77
C THR A 14 19.74 7.70 2.77
N ASP A 15 20.12 8.92 3.13
CA ASP A 15 19.32 10.13 3.23
C ASP A 15 18.51 10.45 1.96
N ALA A 16 17.33 11.02 2.21
CA ALA A 16 16.72 12.11 1.44
C ALA A 16 16.43 11.99 -0.08
N MET A 17 16.67 10.87 -0.78
CA MET A 17 16.45 10.82 -2.25
C MET A 17 15.48 9.75 -2.78
N VAL A 18 14.63 9.16 -1.92
CA VAL A 18 13.66 8.13 -2.32
C VAL A 18 12.24 8.69 -2.47
N TYR A 19 12.07 9.73 -3.28
CA TYR A 19 10.74 10.06 -3.83
C TYR A 19 10.52 9.47 -5.23
N SER A 20 11.50 8.73 -5.75
CA SER A 20 11.52 8.25 -7.15
C SER A 20 12.00 6.80 -7.34
N LYS A 21 12.16 5.98 -6.29
CA LYS A 21 12.12 4.52 -6.50
C LYS A 21 10.67 4.10 -6.41
N SER A 22 10.15 3.62 -7.54
CA SER A 22 8.80 3.08 -7.71
C SER A 22 8.28 2.47 -6.41
N VAL A 23 7.30 3.15 -5.82
CA VAL A 23 6.58 2.66 -4.64
C VAL A 23 5.92 1.31 -4.97
N ASP A 24 5.70 0.99 -6.25
CA ASP A 24 4.99 -0.21 -6.71
C ASP A 24 5.66 -1.53 -6.32
N GLY A 25 6.97 -1.56 -6.06
CA GLY A 25 7.66 -2.77 -5.58
C GLY A 25 7.79 -2.89 -4.05
N MET A 26 7.46 -1.85 -3.28
CA MET A 26 7.75 -1.83 -1.84
C MET A 26 6.90 -2.80 -1.02
N TRP A 27 5.70 -3.15 -1.50
CA TRP A 27 4.83 -4.10 -0.81
C TRP A 27 5.45 -5.49 -0.72
N ALA A 28 6.27 -5.89 -1.71
CA ALA A 28 6.90 -7.20 -1.76
C ALA A 28 7.92 -7.41 -0.62
N LYS A 29 8.37 -6.31 0.00
CA LYS A 29 9.23 -6.33 1.20
C LYS A 29 8.45 -6.58 2.49
N ASN A 30 7.13 -6.38 2.50
CA ASN A 30 6.30 -6.68 3.66
C ASN A 30 5.80 -8.13 3.58
N SER A 31 6.24 -8.98 4.52
CA SER A 31 5.93 -10.41 4.53
C SER A 31 4.43 -10.70 4.63
N THR A 32 3.69 -9.91 5.42
CA THR A 32 2.23 -10.05 5.58
C THR A 32 1.50 -9.77 4.27
N ILE A 33 1.82 -8.66 3.58
CA ILE A 33 1.21 -8.38 2.26
C ILE A 33 1.59 -9.47 1.27
N LYS A 34 2.85 -9.89 1.22
CA LYS A 34 3.30 -10.96 0.33
C LYS A 34 2.53 -12.27 0.55
N ALA A 35 2.25 -12.63 1.81
CA ALA A 35 1.42 -13.79 2.14
C ALA A 35 -0.03 -13.61 1.66
N LEU A 36 -0.61 -12.43 1.86
CA LEU A 36 -1.97 -12.13 1.41
C LEU A 36 -2.09 -12.21 -0.12
N CYS A 37 -1.14 -11.66 -0.88
CA CYS A 37 -1.20 -11.71 -2.34
C CYS A 37 -1.06 -13.12 -2.91
N LYS A 38 -0.29 -13.99 -2.23
CA LYS A 38 -0.23 -15.42 -2.58
C LYS A 38 -1.55 -16.14 -2.29
N ALA A 39 -2.20 -15.80 -1.19
CA ALA A 39 -3.47 -16.41 -0.79
C ALA A 39 -4.67 -15.91 -1.63
N PHE A 40 -4.62 -14.66 -2.10
CA PHE A 40 -5.68 -14.01 -2.87
C PHE A 40 -5.13 -13.34 -4.15
N PRO A 41 -4.68 -14.11 -5.16
CA PRO A 41 -4.07 -13.56 -6.37
C PRO A 41 -4.98 -12.58 -7.10
N GLY A 42 -4.45 -11.39 -7.44
CA GLY A 42 -5.20 -10.34 -8.14
C GLY A 42 -6.31 -9.67 -7.30
N GLN A 43 -6.46 -10.04 -6.04
CA GLN A 43 -7.53 -9.55 -5.15
C GLN A 43 -6.98 -8.88 -3.89
N VAL A 44 -5.72 -8.45 -3.90
CA VAL A 44 -5.14 -7.69 -2.79
C VAL A 44 -4.76 -6.32 -3.28
N SER A 45 -5.31 -5.29 -2.65
CA SER A 45 -4.83 -3.93 -2.78
C SER A 45 -4.12 -3.50 -1.51
N TRP A 46 -3.10 -2.67 -1.64
CA TRP A 46 -2.28 -2.21 -0.55
C TRP A 46 -2.07 -0.70 -0.61
N LYS A 47 -1.69 -0.12 0.52
CA LYS A 47 -1.14 1.24 0.58
C LYS A 47 -0.19 1.40 1.76
N ARG A 48 0.75 2.33 1.64
CA ARG A 48 1.66 2.72 2.72
C ARG A 48 1.20 4.02 3.35
N MET A 49 1.15 4.04 4.68
CA MET A 49 0.87 5.25 5.44
C MET A 49 2.11 6.16 5.48
N PRO A 50 1.94 7.50 5.57
CA PRO A 50 3.06 8.41 5.75
C PRO A 50 3.91 8.08 6.99
N LYS A 51 5.20 8.46 6.98
CA LYS A 51 6.08 8.29 8.16
C LYS A 51 5.54 8.97 9.42
N SER A 52 4.93 10.16 9.27
CA SER A 52 4.24 10.86 10.36
C SER A 52 3.05 10.11 10.97
N ARG A 53 2.61 9.02 10.32
CA ARG A 53 1.55 8.12 10.77
C ARG A 53 2.06 6.68 10.96
N GLY A 54 3.35 6.54 11.30
CA GLY A 54 3.98 5.28 11.67
C GLY A 54 4.47 4.42 10.50
N ALA A 55 4.42 4.91 9.26
CA ALA A 55 4.92 4.19 8.07
C ALA A 55 4.33 2.78 7.85
N ASN A 56 3.18 2.47 8.46
CA ASN A 56 2.54 1.17 8.39
C ASN A 56 2.00 0.87 6.99
N TYR A 57 1.94 -0.41 6.65
CA TYR A 57 1.30 -0.89 5.44
C TYR A 57 -0.11 -1.39 5.76
N LEU A 58 -1.04 -1.14 4.85
CA LEU A 58 -2.41 -1.62 4.95
C LEU A 58 -2.73 -2.50 3.74
N ALA A 59 -3.51 -3.54 3.96
CA ALA A 59 -4.03 -4.42 2.90
C ALA A 59 -5.55 -4.49 2.93
N LEU A 60 -6.14 -4.59 1.74
CA LEU A 60 -7.55 -4.85 1.51
C LEU A 60 -7.66 -6.04 0.56
N THR A 61 -8.44 -7.05 0.95
CA THR A 61 -8.72 -8.24 0.14
C THR A 61 -10.08 -8.11 -0.54
N GLY A 62 -10.21 -8.71 -1.72
CA GLY A 62 -11.42 -8.69 -2.55
C GLY A 62 -11.36 -7.63 -3.67
N PRO A 63 -12.43 -7.52 -4.48
CA PRO A 63 -12.51 -6.53 -5.54
C PRO A 63 -12.41 -5.11 -4.98
N LEU A 64 -11.49 -4.32 -5.52
CA LEU A 64 -11.40 -2.90 -5.19
C LEU A 64 -12.52 -2.16 -5.93
N PRO A 65 -13.34 -1.32 -5.26
CA PRO A 65 -14.29 -0.48 -5.96
C PRO A 65 -13.55 0.52 -6.85
N ASP A 66 -14.25 1.08 -7.84
CA ASP A 66 -13.71 2.16 -8.66
C ASP A 66 -13.23 3.31 -7.75
N LEU A 67 -11.93 3.60 -7.80
CA LEU A 67 -11.28 4.55 -6.90
C LEU A 67 -11.79 5.97 -7.12
N SER A 68 -12.16 6.32 -8.35
CA SER A 68 -12.71 7.63 -8.69
C SER A 68 -14.09 7.83 -8.06
N SER A 69 -14.97 6.86 -8.22
CA SER A 69 -16.30 6.85 -7.62
C SER A 69 -16.23 6.84 -6.10
N TRP A 70 -15.33 6.04 -5.52
CA TRP A 70 -15.14 6.01 -4.07
C TRP A 70 -14.61 7.35 -3.54
N ALA A 71 -13.62 7.94 -4.22
CA ALA A 71 -13.11 9.26 -3.84
C ALA A 71 -14.20 10.34 -3.95
N ALA A 72 -15.09 10.28 -4.95
CA ALA A 72 -16.19 11.23 -5.07
C ALA A 72 -17.20 11.12 -3.92
N ALA A 73 -17.46 9.90 -3.44
CA ALA A 73 -18.43 9.59 -2.39
C ALA A 73 -17.99 9.98 -0.96
N VAL A 74 -16.71 10.27 -0.74
CA VAL A 74 -16.18 10.64 0.59
C VAL A 74 -15.91 12.15 0.70
N PRO A 75 -15.89 12.71 1.93
CA PRO A 75 -15.50 14.10 2.18
C PRO A 75 -14.13 14.45 1.59
N LYS A 76 -13.94 15.71 1.20
CA LYS A 76 -12.73 16.22 0.52
C LYS A 76 -11.44 15.82 1.23
N GLN A 77 -11.45 15.79 2.56
CA GLN A 77 -10.33 15.47 3.44
C GLN A 77 -9.87 14.00 3.30
N LEU A 78 -10.75 13.10 2.85
CA LEU A 78 -10.46 11.67 2.74
C LEU A 78 -10.11 11.23 1.31
N ARG A 79 -10.50 12.02 0.29
CA ARG A 79 -10.36 11.66 -1.14
C ARG A 79 -8.94 11.25 -1.51
N ALA A 80 -7.95 12.05 -1.13
CA ALA A 80 -6.56 11.80 -1.45
C ALA A 80 -6.05 10.45 -0.90
N ASN A 81 -6.61 9.97 0.23
CA ASN A 81 -6.22 8.69 0.81
C ASN A 81 -6.92 7.49 0.15
N VAL A 82 -8.00 7.71 -0.58
CA VAL A 82 -8.70 6.67 -1.35
C VAL A 82 -7.93 6.37 -2.63
N SER A 83 -7.44 7.39 -3.34
CA SER A 83 -6.70 7.21 -4.60
C SER A 83 -5.30 6.58 -4.45
N GLN A 84 -4.87 6.26 -3.24
CA GLN A 84 -3.54 5.69 -2.95
C GLN A 84 -3.52 4.16 -2.86
N TRP A 85 -4.68 3.50 -2.94
CA TRP A 85 -4.74 2.04 -2.98
C TRP A 85 -4.21 1.53 -4.32
N LYS A 86 -3.34 0.52 -4.28
CA LYS A 86 -2.71 -0.08 -5.45
C LYS A 86 -2.87 -1.58 -5.43
N LEU A 87 -3.06 -2.22 -6.58
CA LEU A 87 -3.07 -3.68 -6.63
C LEU A 87 -1.69 -4.24 -6.32
N CYS A 88 -1.70 -5.38 -5.67
CA CYS A 88 -0.53 -6.22 -5.52
C CYS A 88 -0.38 -7.04 -6.80
N ASP A 89 0.44 -6.56 -7.74
CA ASP A 89 0.74 -7.28 -8.96
C ASP A 89 2.14 -7.92 -8.85
N PRO A 90 2.25 -9.26 -8.82
CA PRO A 90 3.54 -9.93 -8.88
C PRO A 90 4.18 -9.94 -10.29
N SER A 91 3.54 -9.33 -11.29
CA SER A 91 3.86 -9.49 -12.72
C SER A 91 4.57 -8.29 -13.38
N GLU A 92 5.07 -7.31 -12.60
CA GLU A 92 6.02 -6.31 -13.12
C GLU A 92 7.45 -6.85 -13.21
#